data_AF-A0A6M2CML2-F1
#
_entry.id   AF-A0A6M2CML2-F1
#
_cell.length_a   1.000
_cell.length_b   1.000
_cell.length_c   1.000
_cell.angle_alpha   90.00
_cell.angle_beta   90.00
_cell.angle_gamma   90.00
#
_symmetry.space_group_name_H-M   'P 1'
#
loop_
_entity.id
_entity.type
_entity.pdbx_description
1 polymer ?
#
loop_
_entity_poly.entity_id
_entity_poly.type
_entity_poly.pdbx_seq_one_letter_code
_entity_poly.pdbx_strand_id
1 'polypeptide(L)'
;AFLARQGKVLGEKQITYPEVRSDLQKYQDISKCYPDVGEWICLYRNYYEDTDFGGNAKCLSFKRFGAYQNFTTNVVFTFGEHGKANTTGKSELISSPCYQGRDIHSFTPDSPDVPPEDFYFIYVDCASCVVIRHRYANDGYGCSLWRRKGTLSEPNDCCEFIYDENCGSTPKYSIYGQSCDF
;
A
#
# COMPACT_ATOMS: atom_id res chain seq x y z
N ALA A 1 3.45 26.28 28.14
CA ALA A 1 2.05 25.81 28.11
C ALA A 1 1.65 25.61 26.66
N PHE A 2 1.44 24.36 26.23
CA PHE A 2 1.01 24.00 24.88
C PHE A 2 -0.44 24.48 24.68
N LEU A 3 -0.68 25.36 23.71
CA LEU A 3 -2.02 25.70 23.26
C LEU A 3 -2.32 24.88 22.01
N ALA A 4 -3.16 23.86 22.19
CA ALA A 4 -3.87 23.17 21.12
C ALA A 4 -4.62 24.21 20.28
N ARG A 5 -4.34 24.29 18.97
CA ARG A 5 -5.19 25.03 18.05
C ARG A 5 -6.32 24.12 17.60
N GLN A 6 -7.52 24.61 17.90
CA GLN A 6 -8.81 23.97 17.78
C GLN A 6 -9.12 23.61 16.33
N GLY A 7 -9.56 22.37 16.13
CA GLY A 7 -10.14 21.91 14.88
C GLY A 7 -11.40 22.70 14.53
N LYS A 8 -11.54 23.00 13.25
CA LYS A 8 -12.76 23.57 12.67
C LYS A 8 -13.77 22.43 12.56
N VAL A 9 -14.74 22.36 13.47
CA VAL A 9 -15.79 21.34 13.44
C VAL A 9 -16.83 21.72 12.39
N LEU A 10 -16.93 20.92 11.34
CA LEU A 10 -18.03 20.95 10.39
C LEU A 10 -18.48 19.50 10.14
N GLY A 11 -19.15 18.89 11.13
CA GLY A 11 -19.85 17.61 10.97
C GLY A 11 -19.03 16.50 10.27
N GLU A 12 -17.75 16.37 10.56
CA GLU A 12 -16.90 15.34 9.97
C GLU A 12 -17.18 14.02 10.68
N LYS A 13 -17.81 13.09 9.95
CA LYS A 13 -17.88 11.69 10.35
C LYS A 13 -16.42 11.21 10.50
N GLN A 14 -15.94 11.05 11.73
CA GLN A 14 -14.59 10.55 11.98
C GLN A 14 -14.45 9.17 11.34
N ILE A 15 -13.75 9.11 10.21
CA ILE A 15 -13.52 7.85 9.51
C ILE A 15 -12.66 6.98 10.43
N THR A 16 -13.25 5.90 10.92
CA THR A 16 -12.55 4.95 11.79
C THR A 16 -12.15 3.77 10.93
N TYR A 17 -10.88 3.73 10.57
CA TYR A 17 -10.32 2.68 9.75
C TYR A 17 -9.98 1.43 10.60
N PRO A 18 -10.26 0.20 10.14
CA PRO A 18 -9.82 -1.02 10.84
C PRO A 18 -8.30 -1.04 11.08
N GLU A 19 -7.52 -0.49 10.16
CA GLU A 19 -6.06 -0.45 10.23
C GLU A 19 -5.48 0.45 11.31
N VAL A 20 -6.27 1.31 11.96
CA VAL A 20 -5.82 2.10 13.12
C VAL A 20 -6.14 1.46 14.47
N ARG A 21 -6.66 0.23 14.46
CA ARG A 21 -6.95 -0.56 15.66
C ARG A 21 -5.72 -1.31 16.17
N SER A 22 -5.15 -0.86 17.28
CA SER A 22 -3.91 -1.42 17.83
C SER A 22 -3.98 -2.90 18.24
N ASP A 23 -5.18 -3.47 18.47
CA ASP A 23 -5.37 -4.90 18.69
C ASP A 23 -5.11 -5.75 17.44
N LEU A 24 -5.16 -5.13 16.25
CA LEU A 24 -4.90 -5.78 14.96
C LEU A 24 -3.46 -5.65 14.48
N GLN A 25 -2.60 -4.88 15.18
CA GLN A 25 -1.23 -4.60 14.74
C GLN A 25 -0.40 -5.84 14.42
N LYS A 26 -0.69 -6.99 15.07
CA LYS A 26 -0.01 -8.25 14.81
C LYS A 26 -0.15 -8.75 13.36
N TYR A 27 -1.22 -8.35 12.68
CA TYR A 27 -1.53 -8.69 11.29
C TYR A 27 -1.10 -7.61 10.29
N GLN A 28 -0.59 -6.48 10.76
CA GLN A 28 -0.29 -5.29 9.94
C GLN A 28 1.20 -4.97 9.90
N ASP A 29 1.98 -5.58 10.80
CA ASP A 29 3.40 -5.33 10.94
C ASP A 29 4.23 -5.89 9.77
N ILE A 30 4.46 -5.06 8.76
CA ILE A 30 5.23 -5.38 7.56
C ILE A 30 6.72 -5.57 7.84
N SER A 31 7.24 -5.04 8.96
CA SER A 31 8.65 -5.16 9.31
C SER A 31 9.07 -6.62 9.52
N LYS A 32 8.13 -7.49 9.89
CA LYS A 32 8.34 -8.95 10.04
C LYS A 32 8.69 -9.66 8.73
N CYS A 33 8.42 -9.04 7.59
CA CYS A 33 8.75 -9.62 6.29
C CYS A 33 10.21 -9.38 5.88
N TYR A 34 10.95 -8.54 6.62
CA TYR A 34 12.29 -8.12 6.24
C TYR A 34 13.41 -9.03 6.79
N PRO A 35 14.53 -9.20 6.05
CA PRO A 35 14.82 -8.58 4.75
C PRO A 35 14.04 -9.22 3.60
N ASP A 36 13.23 -8.42 2.91
CA ASP A 36 12.38 -8.89 1.83
C ASP A 36 12.98 -8.49 0.47
N VAL A 37 13.38 -9.48 -0.32
CA VAL A 37 14.10 -9.29 -1.60
C VAL A 37 13.24 -9.62 -2.84
N GLY A 38 11.93 -9.75 -2.67
CA GLY A 38 11.00 -10.08 -3.77
C GLY A 38 10.32 -8.87 -4.43
N GLU A 39 9.73 -9.13 -5.61
CA GLU A 39 8.83 -8.22 -6.32
C GLU A 39 7.37 -8.48 -5.91
N TRP A 40 6.64 -7.40 -5.68
CA TRP A 40 5.21 -7.40 -5.36
C TRP A 40 4.42 -6.86 -6.54
N ILE A 41 3.31 -7.52 -6.87
CA ILE A 41 2.44 -7.19 -8.01
C ILE A 41 1.07 -6.78 -7.48
N CYS A 42 0.58 -5.61 -7.88
CA CYS A 42 -0.75 -5.14 -7.54
C CYS A 42 -1.79 -5.87 -8.41
N LEU A 43 -2.68 -6.64 -7.77
CA LEU A 43 -3.73 -7.36 -8.47
C LEU A 43 -4.97 -6.51 -8.69
N TYR A 44 -5.45 -5.86 -7.62
CA TYR A 44 -6.73 -5.15 -7.63
C TYR A 44 -6.63 -3.80 -6.93
N ARG A 45 -7.46 -2.85 -7.37
CA ARG A 45 -7.80 -1.62 -6.65
C ARG A 45 -9.30 -1.37 -6.66
N ASN A 46 -9.83 -0.68 -5.65
CA ASN A 46 -11.25 -0.30 -5.61
C ASN A 46 -11.50 1.13 -6.14
N TYR A 47 -10.50 1.71 -6.80
CA TYR A 47 -10.54 3.02 -7.41
C TYR A 47 -9.90 2.95 -8.79
N TYR A 48 -10.45 3.71 -9.74
CA TYR A 48 -10.09 3.57 -11.16
C TYR A 48 -8.83 4.31 -11.54
N GLU A 49 -8.64 5.52 -11.01
CA GLU A 49 -7.56 6.43 -11.36
C GLU A 49 -6.69 6.70 -10.13
N ASP A 50 -5.38 6.50 -10.29
CA ASP A 50 -4.37 6.71 -9.25
C ASP A 50 -3.45 7.87 -9.66
N THR A 51 -3.62 9.02 -9.00
CA THR A 51 -2.86 10.24 -9.31
C THR A 51 -1.36 10.06 -9.12
N ASP A 52 -0.95 9.13 -8.26
CA ASP A 52 0.43 8.96 -7.84
C ASP A 52 1.14 7.88 -8.68
N PHE A 53 0.36 6.95 -9.25
CA PHE A 53 0.88 5.78 -9.98
C PHE A 53 0.25 5.59 -11.36
N GLY A 54 0.37 6.61 -12.22
CA GLY A 54 0.11 6.48 -13.66
C GLY A 54 -1.37 6.46 -14.06
N GLY A 55 -2.25 7.02 -13.23
CA GLY A 55 -3.68 7.12 -13.51
C GLY A 55 -4.35 5.75 -13.54
N ASN A 56 -4.91 5.39 -14.69
CA ASN A 56 -5.56 4.09 -14.91
C ASN A 56 -4.60 3.00 -15.42
N ALA A 57 -3.29 3.23 -15.35
CA ALA A 57 -2.27 2.29 -15.80
C ALA A 57 -2.41 0.90 -15.14
N LYS A 58 -2.11 -0.12 -15.94
CA LYS A 58 -2.02 -1.53 -15.49
C LYS A 58 -0.59 -1.87 -15.09
N CYS A 59 -0.40 -3.11 -14.64
CA CYS A 59 0.92 -3.69 -14.40
C CYS A 59 1.73 -2.91 -13.35
N LEU A 60 1.08 -2.50 -12.26
CA LEU A 60 1.80 -1.92 -11.14
C LEU A 60 2.57 -3.02 -10.38
N SER A 61 3.89 -2.86 -10.30
CA SER A 61 4.76 -3.65 -9.44
C SER A 61 5.59 -2.77 -8.51
N PHE A 62 6.08 -3.37 -7.43
CA PHE A 62 6.91 -2.76 -6.41
C PHE A 62 8.12 -3.66 -6.14
N LYS A 63 9.31 -3.08 -6.17
CA LYS A 63 10.56 -3.77 -5.89
C LYS A 63 11.49 -2.91 -5.04
N ARG A 64 12.13 -3.54 -4.06
CA ARG A 64 13.20 -2.94 -3.27
C ARG A 64 14.56 -3.17 -3.91
N PHE A 65 15.47 -2.24 -3.71
CA PHE A 65 16.86 -2.38 -4.11
C PHE A 65 17.79 -1.63 -3.14
N GLY A 66 19.08 -2.01 -3.16
CA GLY A 66 20.06 -1.49 -2.22
C GLY A 66 19.96 -2.13 -0.84
N ALA A 67 20.57 -1.49 0.15
CA ALA A 67 20.60 -2.00 1.52
C ALA A 67 19.33 -1.60 2.29
N TYR A 68 18.79 -2.56 3.03
CA TYR A 68 17.77 -2.29 4.04
C TYR A 68 18.43 -1.98 5.39
N GLN A 69 18.24 -0.77 5.91
CA GLN A 69 18.81 -0.34 7.19
C GLN A 69 17.82 0.54 7.93
N ASN A 70 17.66 0.33 9.25
CA ASN A 70 16.78 1.14 10.09
C ASN A 70 15.38 1.35 9.48
N PHE A 71 14.74 0.25 9.04
CA PHE A 71 13.42 0.27 8.41
C PHE A 71 13.31 1.09 7.12
N THR A 72 14.44 1.38 6.48
CA THR A 72 14.55 2.21 5.28
C THR A 72 15.19 1.43 4.15
N THR A 73 14.74 1.68 2.91
CA THR A 73 15.33 1.12 1.67
C THR A 73 14.98 1.99 0.46
N ASN A 74 15.69 1.82 -0.64
CA ASN A 74 15.25 2.37 -1.93
C ASN A 74 14.26 1.43 -2.59
N VAL A 75 13.31 2.00 -3.32
CA VAL A 75 12.23 1.29 -4.00
C VAL A 75 12.00 1.83 -5.40
N VAL A 76 11.47 0.97 -6.25
CA VAL A 76 10.93 1.32 -7.56
C VAL A 76 9.51 0.79 -7.65
N PHE A 77 8.62 1.66 -8.08
CA PHE A 77 7.30 1.28 -8.58
C PHE A 77 7.36 1.34 -10.10
N THR A 78 6.87 0.29 -10.76
CA THR A 78 6.82 0.21 -12.24
C THR A 78 5.37 0.04 -12.66
N PHE A 79 4.93 0.75 -13.69
CA PHE A 79 3.54 0.73 -14.16
C PHE A 79 3.44 1.00 -15.66
N GLY A 80 2.26 0.72 -16.21
CA GLY A 80 1.98 0.76 -17.64
C GLY A 80 2.35 -0.55 -18.35
N GLU A 81 1.81 -0.72 -19.55
CA GLU A 81 2.10 -1.91 -20.36
C GLU A 81 3.61 -2.03 -20.65
N HIS A 82 4.14 -3.23 -20.48
CA HIS A 82 5.58 -3.54 -20.58
C HIS A 82 6.49 -2.70 -19.67
N GLY A 83 5.99 -2.19 -18.53
CA GLY A 83 6.80 -1.48 -17.55
C GLY A 83 7.44 -0.18 -18.06
N LYS A 84 6.79 0.48 -19.03
CA LYS A 84 7.32 1.67 -19.71
C LYS A 84 7.49 2.89 -18.82
N ALA A 85 6.82 2.93 -17.66
CA ALA A 85 6.94 4.01 -16.69
C ALA A 85 7.37 3.47 -15.32
N ASN A 86 8.13 4.29 -14.60
CA ASN A 86 8.52 4.00 -13.23
C ASN A 86 8.61 5.27 -12.40
N THR A 87 8.53 5.09 -11.09
CA THR A 87 8.93 6.11 -10.11
C THR A 87 9.84 5.43 -9.08
N THR A 88 10.93 6.10 -8.75
CA THR A 88 11.89 5.66 -7.73
C THR A 88 11.82 6.59 -6.53
N GLY A 89 12.25 6.07 -5.39
CA GLY A 89 12.36 6.88 -4.20
C GLY A 89 12.77 6.08 -2.99
N LYS A 90 12.61 6.71 -1.84
CA LYS A 90 12.93 6.17 -0.54
C LYS A 90 11.67 5.66 0.15
N SER A 91 11.78 4.45 0.67
CA SER A 91 10.76 3.79 1.49
C SER A 91 11.21 3.80 2.94
N GLU A 92 10.30 4.16 3.84
CA GLU A 92 10.46 4.05 5.29
C GLU A 92 9.25 3.34 5.90
N LEU A 93 9.50 2.41 6.82
CA LEU A 93 8.42 1.75 7.56
C LEU A 93 8.27 2.43 8.92
N ILE A 94 7.10 3.02 9.15
CA ILE A 94 6.77 3.75 10.37
C ILE A 94 5.60 3.09 11.09
N SER A 95 5.32 3.57 12.30
CA SER A 95 4.23 3.06 13.15
C SER A 95 3.16 4.12 13.33
N SER A 96 1.90 3.71 13.26
CA SER A 96 0.78 4.49 13.78
C SER A 96 0.99 4.82 15.27
N PRO A 97 0.37 5.89 15.79
CA PRO A 97 0.35 6.16 17.22
C PRO A 97 -0.09 4.95 18.03
N CYS A 98 0.61 4.66 19.13
CA CYS A 98 0.37 3.52 20.01
C CYS A 98 0.65 2.12 19.42
N TYR A 99 1.24 2.03 18.23
CA TYR A 99 1.68 0.76 17.65
C TYR A 99 3.14 0.46 18.01
N GLN A 100 3.45 -0.83 18.17
CA GLN A 100 4.83 -1.31 18.27
C GLN A 100 5.35 -1.83 16.93
N GLY A 101 4.46 -2.45 16.13
CA GLY A 101 4.77 -2.90 14.77
C GLY A 101 4.79 -1.77 13.74
N ARG A 102 5.36 -2.02 12.56
CA ARG A 102 5.37 -1.08 11.43
C ARG A 102 4.19 -1.36 10.51
N ASP A 103 3.16 -0.54 10.58
CA ASP A 103 1.90 -0.68 9.84
C ASP A 103 1.75 0.37 8.73
N ILE A 104 2.72 1.26 8.57
CA ILE A 104 2.71 2.29 7.53
C ILE A 104 3.97 2.17 6.68
N HIS A 105 3.79 2.21 5.37
CA HIS A 105 4.84 2.39 4.39
C HIS A 105 4.81 3.83 3.90
N SER A 106 5.78 4.64 4.32
CA SER A 106 5.96 6.00 3.84
C SER A 106 6.89 5.99 2.63
N PHE A 107 6.43 6.56 1.52
CA PHE A 107 7.19 6.67 0.28
C PHE A 107 7.49 8.12 -0.02
N THR A 108 8.77 8.43 -0.18
CA THR A 108 9.25 9.73 -0.65
C THR A 108 9.83 9.56 -2.04
N PRO A 109 9.15 10.05 -3.10
CA PRO A 109 9.68 10.02 -4.46
C PRO A 109 11.00 10.79 -4.59
N ASP A 110 11.87 10.39 -5.52
CA ASP A 110 13.09 11.14 -5.84
C ASP A 110 12.78 12.48 -6.54
N SER A 111 11.59 12.59 -7.16
CA SER A 111 11.12 13.83 -7.78
C SER A 111 10.71 14.84 -6.70
N PRO A 112 11.34 16.02 -6.64
CA PRO A 112 11.07 17.01 -5.59
C PRO A 112 9.68 17.66 -5.70
N ASP A 113 9.04 17.54 -6.86
CA ASP A 113 7.71 18.11 -7.11
C ASP A 113 6.56 17.19 -6.67
N VAL A 114 6.87 15.94 -6.28
CA VAL A 114 5.87 14.96 -5.84
C VAL A 114 5.96 14.83 -4.32
N PRO A 115 4.87 15.06 -3.58
CA PRO A 115 4.87 14.94 -2.13
C PRO A 115 5.08 13.47 -1.69
N PRO A 116 5.58 13.25 -0.47
CA PRO A 116 5.57 11.93 0.15
C PRO A 116 4.15 11.43 0.39
N GLU A 117 3.95 10.12 0.32
CA GLU A 117 2.65 9.48 0.56
C GLU A 117 2.78 8.31 1.55
N ASP A 118 1.75 8.14 2.39
CA ASP A 118 1.69 7.08 3.40
C ASP A 118 0.66 6.02 3.01
N PHE A 119 1.12 4.78 2.92
CA PHE A 119 0.29 3.62 2.67
C PHE A 119 0.10 2.79 3.94
N TYR A 120 -1.14 2.50 4.31
CA TYR A 120 -1.45 1.84 5.58
C TYR A 120 -1.76 0.37 5.33
N PHE A 121 -1.07 -0.54 6.01
CA PHE A 121 -1.34 -1.96 5.88
C PHE A 121 -2.61 -2.33 6.65
N ILE A 122 -3.60 -2.85 5.93
CA ILE A 122 -4.78 -3.49 6.51
C ILE A 122 -4.43 -4.91 6.97
N TYR A 123 -3.66 -5.62 6.14
CA TYR A 123 -3.22 -6.99 6.39
C TYR A 123 -1.91 -7.29 5.68
N VAL A 124 -1.08 -8.12 6.32
CA VAL A 124 0.20 -8.58 5.82
C VAL A 124 0.30 -10.10 6.01
N ASP A 125 0.53 -10.80 4.90
CA ASP A 125 1.11 -12.13 4.89
C ASP A 125 2.44 -12.09 4.12
N CYS A 126 3.54 -12.18 4.87
CA CYS A 126 4.88 -12.11 4.31
C CYS A 126 5.16 -13.16 3.24
N ALA A 127 4.45 -14.28 3.21
CA ALA A 127 4.65 -15.32 2.22
C ALA A 127 3.92 -15.04 0.91
N SER A 128 2.81 -14.31 0.94
CA SER A 128 1.86 -14.30 -0.19
C SER A 128 1.37 -12.92 -0.60
N CYS A 129 0.90 -12.09 0.33
CA CYS A 129 0.04 -10.95 0.01
C CYS A 129 0.16 -9.77 1.00
N VAL A 130 -0.24 -8.59 0.54
CA VAL A 130 -0.55 -7.46 1.42
C VAL A 130 -1.82 -6.75 0.94
N VAL A 131 -2.62 -6.27 1.88
CA VAL A 131 -3.79 -5.41 1.63
C VAL A 131 -3.49 -4.03 2.19
N ILE A 132 -3.63 -3.00 1.35
CA ILE A 132 -3.13 -1.66 1.64
C ILE A 132 -4.25 -0.64 1.43
N ARG A 133 -4.38 0.29 2.36
CA ARG A 133 -5.21 1.51 2.27
C ARG A 133 -4.39 2.67 1.70
N HIS A 134 -5.01 3.40 0.79
CA HIS A 134 -4.55 4.61 0.12
C HIS A 134 -5.47 5.75 0.51
N ARG A 135 -5.06 6.57 1.49
CA ARG A 135 -5.94 7.62 2.04
C ARG A 135 -6.14 8.81 1.10
N TYR A 136 -5.25 8.99 0.12
CA TYR A 136 -5.39 10.00 -0.93
C TYR A 136 -6.46 9.63 -1.98
N ALA A 137 -6.85 8.36 -2.07
CA ALA A 137 -7.76 7.86 -3.10
C ALA A 137 -9.16 7.53 -2.55
N ASN A 138 -10.18 7.65 -3.41
CA ASN A 138 -11.57 7.25 -3.14
C ASN A 138 -12.11 7.78 -1.80
N ASP A 139 -12.00 9.10 -1.59
CA ASP A 139 -12.43 9.79 -0.36
C ASP A 139 -11.86 9.19 0.93
N GLY A 140 -10.63 8.67 0.87
CA GLY A 140 -9.95 8.01 1.98
C GLY A 140 -10.13 6.51 2.05
N TYR A 141 -10.99 5.92 1.22
CA TYR A 141 -11.29 4.48 1.20
C TYR A 141 -10.58 3.71 0.08
N GLY A 142 -9.64 4.33 -0.61
CA GLY A 142 -8.84 3.68 -1.66
C GLY A 142 -8.09 2.48 -1.11
N CYS A 143 -8.11 1.37 -1.84
CA CYS A 143 -7.57 0.09 -1.37
C CYS A 143 -6.91 -0.65 -2.52
N SER A 144 -5.89 -1.45 -2.18
CA SER A 144 -5.25 -2.35 -3.13
C SER A 144 -4.88 -3.70 -2.51
N LEU A 145 -4.92 -4.74 -3.33
CA LEU A 145 -4.39 -6.07 -3.01
C LEU A 145 -3.13 -6.31 -3.81
N TRP A 146 -2.05 -6.68 -3.14
CA TRP A 146 -0.78 -7.04 -3.75
C TRP A 146 -0.39 -8.46 -3.41
N ARG A 147 0.33 -9.11 -4.33
CA ARG A 147 0.89 -10.46 -4.12
C ARG A 147 2.35 -10.51 -4.48
N ARG A 148 3.07 -11.49 -3.92
CA ARG A 148 4.40 -11.83 -4.41
C ARG A 148 4.31 -12.35 -5.84
N LYS A 149 5.24 -11.91 -6.70
CA LYS A 149 5.31 -12.39 -8.09
C LYS A 149 5.37 -13.92 -8.19
N GLY A 150 6.09 -14.58 -7.29
CA GLY A 150 6.24 -16.04 -7.28
C GLY A 150 4.98 -16.82 -6.88
N THR A 151 3.96 -16.17 -6.30
CA THR A 151 2.75 -16.84 -5.79
C THR A 151 1.53 -16.60 -6.68
N LEU A 152 1.67 -15.92 -7.82
CA LEU A 152 0.52 -15.48 -8.63
C LEU A 152 -0.37 -16.62 -9.13
N SER A 153 0.18 -17.83 -9.31
CA SER A 153 -0.57 -19.02 -9.72
C SER A 153 -1.25 -19.78 -8.57
N GLU A 154 -0.97 -19.41 -7.31
CA GLU A 154 -1.53 -20.07 -6.12
C GLU A 154 -2.85 -19.41 -5.70
N PRO A 155 -3.78 -20.14 -5.08
CA PRO A 155 -4.98 -19.55 -4.46
C PRO A 155 -4.63 -18.46 -3.44
N ASN A 156 -5.53 -17.50 -3.24
CA ASN A 156 -5.31 -16.36 -2.33
C ASN A 156 -6.57 -15.98 -1.54
N ASP A 157 -7.45 -16.95 -1.31
CA ASP A 157 -8.80 -16.73 -0.79
C ASP A 157 -8.82 -15.94 0.52
N CYS A 158 -7.82 -16.14 1.40
CA CYS A 158 -7.69 -15.37 2.64
C CYS A 158 -7.51 -13.87 2.38
N CYS A 159 -6.60 -13.49 1.49
CA CYS A 159 -6.33 -12.08 1.23
C CYS A 159 -7.40 -11.45 0.34
N GLU A 160 -8.02 -12.22 -0.54
CA GLU A 160 -9.19 -11.77 -1.31
C GLU A 160 -10.38 -11.52 -0.39
N PHE A 161 -10.66 -12.41 0.56
CA PHE A 161 -11.69 -12.20 1.58
C PHE A 161 -11.39 -10.94 2.40
N ILE A 162 -10.17 -10.78 2.91
CA ILE A 162 -9.79 -9.59 3.69
C ILE A 162 -9.93 -8.32 2.85
N TYR A 163 -9.54 -8.36 1.57
CA TYR A 163 -9.74 -7.25 0.66
C TYR A 163 -11.23 -6.93 0.49
N ASP A 164 -12.06 -7.90 0.13
CA ASP A 164 -13.49 -7.68 -0.14
C ASP A 164 -14.22 -7.14 1.11
N GLU A 165 -13.88 -7.63 2.31
CA GLU A 165 -14.45 -7.16 3.58
C GLU A 165 -14.03 -5.73 3.93
N ASN A 166 -12.78 -5.33 3.68
CA ASN A 166 -12.25 -4.03 4.12
C ASN A 166 -12.29 -2.94 3.04
N CYS A 167 -12.39 -3.34 1.77
CA CYS A 167 -12.27 -2.47 0.60
C CYS A 167 -13.53 -2.50 -0.27
N GLY A 168 -14.43 -3.44 -0.03
CA GLY A 168 -15.61 -3.70 -0.85
C GLY A 168 -15.27 -4.61 -2.03
N SER A 169 -16.24 -5.44 -2.40
CA SER A 169 -16.15 -6.32 -3.57
C SER A 169 -16.52 -5.63 -4.90
N THR A 170 -17.04 -4.40 -4.85
CA THR A 170 -17.39 -3.61 -6.03
C THR A 170 -17.32 -2.10 -5.73
N PRO A 171 -16.65 -1.29 -6.58
CA PRO A 171 -15.89 -1.70 -7.76
C PRO A 171 -14.55 -2.38 -7.40
N LYS A 172 -14.10 -3.33 -8.23
CA LYS A 172 -12.82 -4.05 -8.09
C LYS A 172 -12.11 -4.09 -9.44
N TYR A 173 -11.21 -3.14 -9.68
CA TYR A 173 -10.49 -2.97 -10.93
C TYR A 173 -9.26 -3.88 -10.96
N SER A 174 -9.17 -4.75 -11.97
CA SER A 174 -7.97 -5.57 -12.20
C SER A 174 -6.83 -4.70 -12.69
N ILE A 175 -5.73 -4.65 -11.95
CA ILE A 175 -4.49 -3.95 -12.30
C ILE A 175 -3.51 -4.92 -12.97
N TYR A 176 -3.55 -6.19 -12.56
CA TYR A 176 -2.82 -7.28 -13.20
C TYR A 176 -3.66 -7.93 -14.31
N GLY A 177 -2.98 -8.43 -15.35
CA GLY A 177 -3.61 -9.09 -16.50
C GLY A 177 -2.57 -9.64 -17.48
N GLN A 178 -3.03 -10.24 -18.57
CA GLN A 178 -2.16 -10.89 -19.56
C GLN A 178 -1.17 -9.95 -20.26
N SER A 179 -1.45 -8.64 -20.32
CA SER A 179 -0.53 -7.65 -20.91
C SER A 179 0.63 -7.27 -20.00
N CYS A 180 0.67 -7.81 -18.78
CA CYS A 180 1.74 -7.57 -17.82
C CYS A 180 2.85 -8.62 -17.97
N ASP A 181 3.81 -8.32 -18.84
CA ASP A 181 5.05 -9.10 -18.97
C ASP A 181 6.00 -8.74 -17.82
N PHE A 182 5.98 -9.53 -16.74
CA PHE A 182 6.93 -9.40 -15.62
C PHE A 182 7.93 -10.54 -15.58
#